data_AF-A0A127SAS7-F1
#
_entry.id   AF-A0A127SAS7-F1
#
_cell.length_a   1.000
_cell.length_b   1.000
_cell.length_c   1.000
_cell.angle_alpha   90.00
_cell.angle_beta   90.00
_cell.angle_gamma   90.00
#
_symmetry.space_group_name_H-M   'P 1'
#
loop_
_entity.id
_entity.type
_entity.pdbx_description
1 polymer ?
#
loop_
_entity_poly.entity_id
_entity_poly.type
_entity_poly.pdbx_seq_one_letter_code
_entity_poly.pdbx_strand_id
1 'polypeptide(L)'
;QLGSEIPFYGDGEGWQRQLHIYVNPFYYIDYCLAQTVALQFWARIQKSLPDAWSHYMAYTRQGGSRVFTELLENAGLDSPFDESCLRGVCEEAKAWLDSYDLTGIA
;
A
#
# COMPACT_ATOMS: atom_id res chain seq x y z
N GLN A 1 -17.24 21.28 0.51
CA GLN A 1 -16.38 20.19 -0.01
C GLN A 1 -16.82 19.95 -1.44
N LEU A 2 -15.92 20.00 -2.43
CA LEU A 2 -16.31 19.78 -3.83
C LEU A 2 -16.49 18.27 -4.04
N GLY A 3 -17.65 17.72 -3.68
CA GLY A 3 -17.99 16.28 -3.71
C GLY A 3 -18.98 15.92 -4.83
N SER A 4 -19.77 14.86 -4.63
CA SER A 4 -20.90 14.50 -5.51
C SER A 4 -22.04 15.52 -5.51
N GLU A 5 -22.02 16.46 -4.55
CA GLU A 5 -22.94 17.60 -4.45
C GLU A 5 -22.78 18.60 -5.60
N ILE A 6 -21.69 18.51 -6.36
CA ILE A 6 -21.48 19.30 -7.57
C ILE A 6 -21.85 18.43 -8.76
N PRO A 7 -22.87 18.82 -9.57
CA PRO A 7 -23.38 18.01 -10.66
C PRO A 7 -22.30 17.43 -11.57
N PHE A 8 -21.34 18.26 -12.00
CA PHE A 8 -20.17 17.85 -12.79
C PHE A 8 -19.47 16.61 -12.21
N TYR A 9 -19.06 16.65 -10.94
CA TYR A 9 -18.37 15.51 -10.32
C TYR A 9 -19.31 14.34 -9.99
N GLY A 10 -20.61 14.59 -9.86
CA GLY A 10 -21.65 13.57 -9.63
C GLY A 10 -21.97 12.74 -10.87
N ASP A 11 -21.81 13.31 -12.07
CA ASP A 11 -22.13 12.68 -13.35
C ASP A 11 -21.01 11.76 -13.89
N GLY A 12 -20.12 11.28 -13.01
CA GLY A 12 -19.01 10.38 -13.35
C GLY A 12 -17.69 11.09 -13.69
N GLU A 13 -17.62 12.41 -13.58
CA GLU A 13 -16.44 13.21 -13.92
C GLU A 13 -15.51 13.44 -12.72
N GLY A 14 -15.77 12.78 -11.59
CA GLY A 14 -14.99 12.90 -10.35
C GLY A 14 -13.49 12.60 -10.52
N TRP A 15 -13.12 11.74 -11.48
CA TRP A 15 -11.72 11.40 -11.79
C TRP A 15 -10.92 12.60 -12.33
N GLN A 16 -11.59 13.62 -12.92
CA GLN A 16 -10.91 14.79 -13.46
C GLN A 16 -10.23 15.65 -12.37
N ARG A 17 -10.58 15.45 -11.10
CA ARG A 17 -9.87 16.06 -9.96
C ARG A 17 -8.51 15.42 -9.70
N GLN A 18 -8.29 14.21 -10.20
CA GLN A 18 -7.08 13.44 -9.94
C GLN A 18 -5.94 13.96 -10.82
N LEU A 19 -5.18 14.92 -10.29
CA LEU A 19 -4.08 15.59 -11.00
C LEU A 19 -3.12 14.60 -11.68
N HIS A 20 -2.81 13.49 -11.01
CA HIS A 20 -1.91 12.44 -11.52
C HIS A 20 -2.27 11.94 -12.92
N ILE A 21 -3.56 11.88 -13.28
CA ILE A 21 -4.01 11.47 -14.62
C ILE A 21 -3.47 12.41 -15.70
N TYR A 22 -3.33 13.71 -15.39
CA TYR A 22 -2.88 14.74 -16.32
C TYR A 22 -1.37 14.94 -16.32
N VAL A 23 -0.73 14.89 -15.14
CA VAL A 23 0.69 15.25 -15.00
C VAL A 23 1.65 14.08 -15.02
N ASN A 24 1.20 12.89 -14.57
CA ASN A 24 2.03 11.70 -14.40
C ASN A 24 1.22 10.45 -14.79
N PRO A 25 0.97 10.23 -16.10
CA PRO A 25 0.14 9.12 -16.54
C PRO A 25 0.69 7.78 -16.01
N PHE A 26 -0.23 6.88 -15.64
CA PHE A 26 0.02 5.56 -15.04
C PHE A 26 0.63 5.52 -13.63
N TYR A 27 1.21 6.61 -13.11
CA TYR A 27 1.84 6.64 -11.78
C TYR A 27 0.91 6.26 -10.61
N TYR A 28 -0.41 6.37 -10.78
CA TYR A 28 -1.33 6.14 -9.67
C TYR A 28 -1.33 4.68 -9.18
N ILE A 29 -0.97 3.71 -10.04
CA ILE A 29 -0.89 2.30 -9.65
C ILE A 29 0.27 2.03 -8.68
N ASP A 30 1.34 2.83 -8.75
CA ASP A 30 2.51 2.71 -7.88
C ASP A 30 2.12 2.84 -6.40
N TYR A 31 1.11 3.66 -6.08
CA TYR A 31 0.57 3.73 -4.72
C TYR A 31 -0.03 2.41 -4.26
N CYS A 32 -0.77 1.69 -5.11
CA CYS A 32 -1.35 0.39 -4.75
C CYS A 32 -0.24 -0.66 -4.53
N LEU A 33 0.78 -0.68 -5.38
CA LEU A 33 1.91 -1.59 -5.25
C LEU A 33 2.72 -1.28 -3.98
N ALA A 34 3.07 -0.01 -3.76
CA ALA A 34 3.80 0.43 -2.57
C ALA A 34 2.98 0.22 -1.29
N GLN A 35 1.66 0.44 -1.32
CA GLN A 35 0.76 0.20 -0.18
C GLN A 35 0.73 -1.29 0.20
N THR A 36 0.75 -2.19 -0.79
CA THR A 36 0.79 -3.63 -0.53
C THR A 36 2.08 -4.00 0.23
N VAL A 37 3.23 -3.47 -0.20
CA VAL A 37 4.53 -3.66 0.47
C VAL A 37 4.54 -3.00 1.86
N ALA A 38 3.97 -1.80 2.00
CA ALA A 38 3.87 -1.10 3.28
C ALA A 38 3.03 -1.88 4.30
N LEU A 39 1.91 -2.45 3.85
CA LEU A 39 1.06 -3.28 4.69
C LEU A 39 1.74 -4.63 5.02
N GLN A 40 2.58 -5.18 4.14
CA GLN A 40 3.43 -6.33 4.48
C GLN A 40 4.42 -5.99 5.60
N PHE A 41 5.04 -4.80 5.58
CA PHE A 41 5.85 -4.32 6.71
C PHE A 41 5.03 -4.15 7.97
N TRP A 42 3.84 -3.54 7.88
CA TRP A 42 2.94 -3.41 9.02
C TRP A 42 2.61 -4.76 9.65
N ALA A 43 2.27 -5.77 8.84
CA ALA A 43 1.98 -7.13 9.31
C ALA A 43 3.19 -7.78 9.99
N ARG A 44 4.40 -7.56 9.46
CA ARG A 44 5.65 -8.00 10.11
C ARG A 44 5.91 -7.27 11.44
N ILE A 45 5.64 -5.97 11.51
CA ILE A 45 5.80 -5.16 12.74
C ILE A 45 4.91 -5.70 13.86
N GLN A 46 3.67 -6.14 13.56
CA GLN A 46 2.79 -6.75 14.57
C GLN A 46 3.39 -8.01 15.21
N LYS A 47 4.31 -8.70 14.51
CA LYS A 47 4.96 -9.95 14.96
C LYS A 47 6.33 -9.70 15.59
N SER A 48 7.17 -8.89 14.95
CA SER A 48 8.52 -8.56 15.41
C SER A 48 9.03 -7.28 14.76
N LEU A 49 9.13 -6.21 15.56
CA LEU A 49 9.70 -4.94 15.11
C LEU A 49 11.18 -5.06 14.67
N PRO A 50 12.08 -5.76 15.39
CA PRO A 50 13.46 -5.92 14.96
C PRO A 50 13.60 -6.65 13.62
N ASP A 51 12.79 -7.68 13.38
CA ASP A 51 12.76 -8.41 12.11
C ASP A 51 12.32 -7.49 10.97
N ALA A 52 11.16 -6.85 11.12
CA ALA A 52 10.61 -5.93 10.12
C ALA A 52 11.59 -4.80 9.77
N TRP A 53 12.27 -4.24 10.78
CA TRP A 53 13.27 -3.20 10.58
C TRP A 53 14.48 -3.70 9.78
N SER A 54 14.94 -4.93 10.03
CA SER A 54 16.06 -5.50 9.29
C SER A 54 15.75 -5.65 7.79
N HIS A 55 14.54 -6.12 7.46
CA HIS A 55 14.05 -6.24 6.09
C HIS A 55 13.84 -4.87 5.43
N TYR A 56 13.30 -3.89 6.18
CA TYR A 56 13.15 -2.52 5.69
C TYR A 56 14.50 -1.92 5.30
N MET A 57 15.51 -2.05 6.17
CA MET A 57 16.84 -1.54 5.88
C MET A 57 17.52 -2.30 4.72
N ALA A 58 17.26 -3.60 4.55
CA ALA A 58 17.72 -4.36 3.40
C ALA A 58 17.11 -3.84 2.08
N TYR A 59 15.83 -3.50 2.08
CA TYR A 59 15.16 -2.85 0.95
C TYR A 59 15.75 -1.47 0.66
N THR A 60 15.75 -0.56 1.65
CA THR A 60 16.12 0.86 1.44
C THR A 60 17.58 1.06 1.03
N ARG A 61 18.51 0.26 1.56
CA ARG A 61 19.96 0.41 1.25
C ARG A 61 20.31 0.17 -0.22
N GLN A 62 19.47 -0.56 -0.95
CA GLN A 62 19.68 -0.84 -2.36
C GLN A 62 19.42 0.38 -3.26
N GLY A 63 18.62 1.35 -2.80
CA GLY A 63 18.25 2.53 -3.59
C GLY A 63 17.66 2.17 -4.96
N GLY A 64 18.02 2.96 -5.99
CA GLY A 64 17.60 2.69 -7.38
C GLY A 64 18.56 1.79 -8.17
N SER A 65 19.33 0.92 -7.50
CA SER A 65 20.36 0.11 -8.16
C SER A 65 19.82 -1.12 -8.91
N ARG A 66 18.55 -1.47 -8.70
CA ARG A 66 17.87 -2.66 -9.21
C ARG A 66 16.41 -2.35 -9.54
N VAL A 67 15.76 -3.25 -10.27
CA VAL A 67 14.32 -3.12 -10.57
C VAL A 67 13.47 -3.52 -9.37
N PHE A 68 12.22 -3.06 -9.32
CA PHE A 68 11.32 -3.20 -8.17
C PHE A 68 11.23 -4.64 -7.61
N THR A 69 11.04 -5.64 -8.45
CA THR A 69 10.93 -7.05 -8.01
C THR A 69 12.22 -7.57 -7.39
N GLU A 70 13.38 -7.21 -7.93
CA GLU A 70 14.69 -7.57 -7.37
C GLU A 70 14.94 -6.87 -6.02
N LEU A 71 14.50 -5.62 -5.86
CA LEU A 71 14.60 -4.91 -4.58
C LEU A 71 13.83 -5.64 -3.48
N LEU A 72 12.62 -6.13 -3.79
CA LEU A 72 11.79 -6.92 -2.87
C LEU A 72 12.43 -8.26 -2.54
N GLU A 73 12.85 -9.02 -3.55
CA GLU A 73 13.49 -10.32 -3.38
C GLU A 73 14.73 -10.23 -2.48
N ASN A 74 15.62 -9.29 -2.77
CA ASN A 74 16.83 -9.05 -1.97
C ASN A 74 16.54 -8.61 -0.53
N ALA A 75 15.36 -8.04 -0.29
CA ALA A 75 14.87 -7.67 1.03
C ALA A 75 14.03 -8.76 1.69
N GLY A 76 13.88 -9.95 1.09
CA GLY A 76 13.06 -11.03 1.62
C GLY A 76 11.57 -10.68 1.73
N LEU A 77 11.08 -9.85 0.80
CA LEU A 77 9.68 -9.43 0.69
C LEU A 77 8.98 -10.15 -0.46
N ASP A 78 7.69 -10.42 -0.30
CA ASP A 78 6.91 -11.04 -1.37
C ASP A 78 6.51 -9.99 -2.42
N SER A 79 6.47 -10.40 -3.68
CA SER A 79 6.05 -9.52 -4.78
C SER A 79 4.55 -9.19 -4.66
N PRO A 80 4.12 -7.93 -4.80
CA PRO A 80 2.69 -7.59 -4.86
C PRO A 80 2.00 -8.11 -6.13
N PHE A 81 2.76 -8.65 -7.09
CA PHE A 81 2.22 -9.35 -8.26
C PHE A 81 1.89 -10.82 -7.97
N ASP A 82 2.36 -11.38 -6.86
CA ASP A 82 2.01 -12.73 -6.44
C ASP A 82 0.67 -12.72 -5.70
N GLU A 83 -0.23 -13.62 -6.10
CA GLU A 83 -1.61 -13.68 -5.57
C GLU A 83 -1.66 -13.84 -4.04
N SER A 84 -0.68 -14.54 -3.47
CA SER A 84 -0.58 -14.77 -2.03
C SER A 84 -0.25 -13.50 -1.24
N CYS A 85 0.49 -12.54 -1.82
CA CYS A 85 0.99 -11.37 -1.11
C CYS A 85 -0.16 -10.47 -0.67
N LEU A 86 -0.99 -10.01 -1.62
CA LEU A 86 -2.12 -9.14 -1.31
C LEU A 86 -3.15 -9.84 -0.42
N ARG A 87 -3.42 -11.12 -0.68
CA ARG A 87 -4.35 -11.94 0.12
C ARG A 87 -3.91 -12.00 1.59
N GLY A 88 -2.67 -12.40 1.87
CA GLY A 88 -2.17 -12.54 3.23
C GLY A 88 -2.16 -11.21 3.99
N VAL A 89 -1.78 -10.13 3.31
CA VAL A 89 -1.82 -8.78 3.88
C VAL A 89 -3.25 -8.34 4.23
N CYS A 90 -4.23 -8.59 3.35
CA CYS A 90 -5.63 -8.27 3.61
C CYS A 90 -6.21 -9.10 4.77
N GLU A 91 -5.84 -10.37 4.89
CA GLU A 91 -6.27 -11.24 5.98
C GLU A 91 -5.75 -10.75 7.34
N GLU A 92 -4.47 -10.37 7.43
CA GLU A 92 -3.88 -9.78 8.65
C GLU A 92 -4.55 -8.44 9.01
N ALA A 93 -4.75 -7.56 8.02
CA ALA A 93 -5.43 -6.28 8.22
C ALA A 93 -6.88 -6.47 8.70
N LYS A 94 -7.60 -7.42 8.11
CA LYS A 94 -8.96 -7.76 8.53
C LYS A 94 -9.00 -8.28 9.96
N ALA A 95 -8.13 -9.25 10.30
CA ALA A 95 -8.07 -9.80 11.65
C ALA A 95 -7.79 -8.73 12.70
N TRP A 96 -6.88 -7.80 12.38
CA TRP A 96 -6.58 -6.67 13.26
C TRP A 96 -7.79 -5.75 13.44
N LEU A 97 -8.45 -5.34 12.35
CA LEU A 97 -9.63 -4.46 12.40
C LEU A 97 -10.81 -5.11 13.13
N ASP A 98 -11.07 -6.39 12.90
CA ASP A 98 -12.15 -7.15 13.55
C ASP A 98 -11.93 -7.24 15.08
N SER A 99 -10.67 -7.21 15.53
CA SER A 99 -10.31 -7.23 16.96
C SER A 99 -10.25 -5.85 17.61
N TYR A 100 -10.30 -4.78 16.82
CA TYR A 100 -10.05 -3.43 17.31
C TYR A 100 -11.28 -2.86 18.03
N ASP A 101 -11.08 -2.35 19.23
CA ASP A 101 -12.14 -1.73 20.02
C ASP A 101 -12.50 -0.34 19.46
N LEU A 102 -13.74 -0.20 18.99
CA LEU A 102 -14.27 1.03 18.39
C LEU A 102 -14.92 1.99 19.38
N THR A 103 -14.99 1.66 20.68
CA THR A 103 -15.74 2.45 21.68
C THR A 103 -15.28 3.91 21.84
N GLY A 104 -14.10 4.28 21.33
CA GLY A 104 -13.59 5.66 21.32
C GLY A 104 -13.59 6.37 19.94
N ILE A 105 -14.14 5.74 18.89
CA ILE A 105 -14.08 6.24 17.49
C ILE A 105 -15.46 6.60 16.94
N ALA A 106 -16.55 6.17 17.60
CA ALA A 106 -17.93 6.44 17.20
C ALA A 106 -18.44 7.84 17.62
#